data_AF-A0A9Q0NMQ9-F1
#
_entry.id   AF-A0A9Q0NMQ9-F1
#
_cell.length_a   1.000
_cell.length_b   1.000
_cell.length_c   1.000
_cell.angle_alpha   90.00
_cell.angle_beta   90.00
_cell.angle_gamma   90.00
#
_symmetry.space_group_name_H-M   'P 1'
#
loop_
_entity.id
_entity.type
_entity.pdbx_description
1 polymer ?
#
loop_
_entity_poly.entity_id
_entity_poly.type
_entity_poly.pdbx_seq_one_letter_code
_entity_poly.pdbx_strand_id
1 'polypeptide(L)' 'MGLFSNFCACLETKLRIRGHNAAEGALDEVFETNDLFFELRTLELATNFFSELNQLGHGGFGPVYKVCHL' A
#
# COMPACT_ATOMS: atom_id res chain seq x y z
N MET A 1 28.24 -16.70 24.43
CA MET A 1 28.63 -15.87 23.26
C MET A 1 27.89 -16.44 22.05
N GLY A 2 26.65 -16.09 21.70
CA GLY A 2 26.08 -14.77 21.44
C GLY A 2 25.60 -14.76 19.98
N LEU A 3 24.52 -15.48 19.65
CA LEU A 3 24.04 -15.66 18.26
C LEU A 3 22.49 -15.58 18.13
N PHE A 4 21.80 -14.92 19.06
CA PHE A 4 20.40 -14.53 18.85
C PHE A 4 20.38 -13.04 18.54
N SER A 5 20.84 -12.72 17.34
CA SER A 5 20.77 -11.40 16.74
C SER A 5 19.32 -10.93 16.71
N ASN A 6 18.99 -10.02 17.64
CA ASN A 6 17.93 -9.03 17.56
C ASN A 6 16.80 -9.40 16.59
N PHE A 7 15.85 -10.22 17.05
CA PHE A 7 14.51 -10.17 16.47
C PHE A 7 14.07 -8.71 16.60
N CYS A 8 14.10 -8.01 15.48
CA CYS A 8 13.80 -6.59 15.42
C CYS A 8 12.41 -6.42 16.04
N ALA A 9 12.27 -5.56 17.06
CA ALA A 9 10.98 -5.20 17.66
C ALA A 9 9.99 -4.57 16.65
N CYS A 10 10.40 -4.44 15.37
CA CYS A 10 9.57 -4.06 14.23
C CYS A 10 8.75 -5.23 13.65
N LEU A 11 9.08 -6.50 13.97
CA LEU A 11 8.39 -7.66 13.39
C LEU A 11 7.13 -8.10 14.15
N GLU A 12 6.88 -7.58 15.36
CA GLU A 12 5.61 -7.83 16.08
C GLU A 12 4.44 -7.00 15.53
N THR A 13 4.68 -6.05 14.61
CA THR A 13 3.60 -5.28 13.98
C THR A 13 2.84 -6.09 12.91
N LYS A 14 3.27 -7.33 12.61
CA LYS A 14 2.72 -8.22 11.57
C LYS A 14 1.58 -9.16 11.99
N LEU A 15 0.78 -8.84 13.02
CA LEU A 15 -0.49 -9.53 13.30
C LEU A 15 -1.64 -8.61 13.78
N ARG A 16 -1.71 -7.36 13.30
CA ARG A 16 -2.93 -6.52 13.44
C ARG A 16 -3.71 -6.44 12.13
N ILE A 17 -3.98 -7.59 11.50
CA ILE A 17 -5.05 -7.71 10.49
C ILE A 17 -6.37 -7.76 11.27
N ARG A 18 -6.77 -6.60 11.79
CA ARG A 18 -8.13 -6.39 12.29
C ARG A 18 -8.99 -6.17 11.05
N GLY A 19 -9.70 -7.22 10.63
CA GLY A 19 -10.74 -7.13 9.61
C GLY A 19 -11.67 -5.97 9.96
N HIS A 20 -11.79 -5.00 9.06
CA HIS A 20 -12.78 -3.95 9.19
C HIS A 20 -14.16 -4.56 8.93
N ASN A 21 -14.97 -4.50 9.98
CA ASN A 21 -16.37 -4.88 10.01
C ASN A 21 -17.16 -4.04 9.00
N ALA A 22 -18.12 -4.69 8.34
CA ALA A 22 -19.19 -4.06 7.61
C ALA A 22 -20.14 -3.35 8.61
N ALA A 23 -20.34 -2.03 8.45
CA ALA A 23 -21.52 -1.30 8.90
C ALA A 23 -21.51 0.15 8.36
N GLU A 24 -22.16 0.33 7.21
CA GLU A 24 -23.17 1.35 6.86
C GLU A 24 -23.26 2.70 7.63
N GLY A 25 -23.21 3.80 6.85
CA GLY A 25 -24.24 4.85 6.87
C GLY A 25 -23.96 6.18 7.62
N ALA A 26 -23.75 7.27 6.87
CA ALA A 26 -24.43 8.58 6.95
C ALA A 26 -23.57 9.67 6.28
N LEU A 27 -24.09 10.27 5.21
CA LEU A 27 -23.45 11.33 4.44
C LEU A 27 -23.61 12.68 5.15
N ASP A 28 -22.49 13.38 5.38
CA ASP A 28 -22.44 14.80 5.70
C ASP A 28 -21.20 15.39 4.99
N GLU A 29 -21.46 16.28 4.03
CA GLU A 29 -20.56 17.09 3.18
C GLU A 29 -19.03 16.84 3.24
N VAL A 30 -18.53 15.89 2.43
CA VAL A 30 -17.08 15.65 2.15
C VAL A 30 -16.80 15.90 0.66
N PHE A 31 -16.30 17.08 0.32
CA PHE A 31 -15.74 17.35 -1.02
C PHE A 31 -14.31 16.74 -1.11
N GLU A 32 -14.03 16.02 -2.20
CA GLU A 32 -12.69 15.84 -2.82
C GLU A 32 -11.63 15.03 -2.05
N THR A 33 -11.99 13.92 -1.39
CA THR A 33 -10.98 12.92 -0.97
C THR A 33 -11.22 11.54 -1.53
N ASN A 34 -12.46 11.21 -1.94
CA ASN A 34 -12.74 9.96 -2.64
C ASN A 34 -12.03 9.85 -4.01
N ASP A 35 -11.71 10.97 -4.67
CA ASP A 35 -11.04 10.95 -5.98
C ASP A 35 -9.55 10.57 -5.91
N LEU A 36 -8.92 10.68 -4.73
CA LEU A 36 -7.52 10.30 -4.52
C LEU A 36 -7.37 8.85 -4.04
N PHE A 37 -8.46 8.14 -3.73
CA PHE A 37 -8.42 6.73 -3.37
C PHE A 37 -8.63 5.86 -4.61
N PHE A 38 -7.63 5.02 -4.90
CA PHE A 38 -7.73 4.02 -5.96
C PHE A 38 -7.85 2.62 -5.35
N GLU A 39 -8.66 1.78 -5.96
CA GLU A 39 -8.63 0.34 -5.67
C GLU A 39 -7.23 -0.20 -6.01
N LEU A 40 -6.69 -1.09 -5.16
CA LEU A 40 -5.38 -1.70 -5.39
C LEU A 40 -5.30 -2.37 -6.77
N ARG A 41 -6.38 -3.02 -7.19
CA ARG A 41 -6.50 -3.65 -8.51
C ARG A 41 -6.26 -2.66 -9.66
N THR A 42 -6.76 -1.43 -9.52
CA THR A 42 -6.55 -0.37 -10.52
C THR A 42 -5.08 0.01 -10.61
N LEU A 43 -4.39 0.14 -9.47
CA LEU A 43 -2.97 0.44 -9.42
C LEU A 43 -2.13 -0.71 -9.98
N GLU A 44 -2.48 -1.96 -9.67
CA GLU A 44 -1.83 -3.15 -10.23
C GLU A 44 -1.92 -3.14 -11.76
N LEU A 45 -3.12 -2.97 -12.32
CA LEU A 45 -3.28 -2.95 -13.78
C LEU A 45 -2.54 -1.77 -14.42
N ALA A 46 -2.65 -0.57 -13.82
CA ALA A 46 -1.98 0.63 -14.32
C ALA A 46 -0.44 0.51 -14.30
N THR A 47 0.13 -0.27 -13.39
CA THR A 47 1.60 -0.47 -13.27
C THR A 47 2.09 -1.78 -13.86
N ASN A 48 1.23 -2.51 -14.60
CA ASN A 48 1.49 -3.88 -15.05
C ASN A 48 1.99 -4.78 -13.91
N PHE A 49 1.17 -4.89 -12.86
CA PHE A 49 1.41 -5.64 -11.63
C PHE A 49 2.72 -5.25 -10.92
N PHE A 50 2.99 -3.95 -10.83
CA PHE A 50 4.24 -3.41 -10.25
C PHE A 50 5.51 -4.02 -10.89
N SER A 51 5.49 -4.20 -12.22
CA SER A 51 6.64 -4.73 -12.96
C SER A 51 7.89 -3.87 -12.75
N GLU A 52 9.03 -4.51 -12.53
CA GLU A 52 10.34 -3.84 -12.44
C GLU A 52 10.67 -3.02 -13.70
N LEU A 53 10.14 -3.39 -14.86
CA LEU A 53 10.30 -2.62 -16.10
C LEU A 53 9.67 -1.21 -16.04
N ASN A 54 8.71 -1.02 -15.14
CA ASN A 54 8.05 0.26 -14.91
C ASN A 54 8.61 1.00 -13.71
N GLN A 55 9.57 0.43 -12.97
CA GLN A 55 10.17 1.10 -11.84
C GLN A 55 11.04 2.26 -12.33
N LEU A 56 10.75 3.46 -11.84
CA LEU A 56 11.54 4.68 -12.11
C LEU A 56 12.70 4.83 -11.13
N GLY A 57 12.56 4.26 -9.93
CA GLY A 57 13.60 4.25 -8.90
C GLY A 57 13.06 3.89 -7.52
N HIS A 58 13.94 3.98 -6.52
CA HIS A 58 13.64 3.71 -5.12
C HIS A 58 14.28 4.77 -4.21
N GLY A 59 13.53 5.26 -3.23
CA GLY A 59 14.01 6.27 -2.26
C GLY A 59 13.53 5.98 -0.85
N GLY A 60 13.67 6.97 0.06
CA GLY A 60 13.24 6.83 1.47
C GLY A 60 11.74 6.59 1.67
N PHE A 61 10.94 6.75 0.63
CA PHE A 61 9.49 6.50 0.61
C PHE A 61 9.10 5.21 -0.12
N GLY A 62 10.09 4.43 -0.60
CA GLY A 62 9.87 3.19 -1.33
C GLY A 62 10.04 3.33 -2.85
N PRO A 63 9.56 2.31 -3.62
CA PRO A 63 9.69 2.27 -5.07
C PRO A 63 8.65 3.16 -5.77
N VAL A 64 9.04 3.78 -6.88
CA VAL A 64 8.17 4.61 -7.73
C VAL A 64 7.99 3.91 -9.07
N TYR A 65 6.75 3.73 -9.51
CA TYR A 65 6.41 3.09 -10.79
C TYR A 65 5.76 4.06 -11.74
N LYS A 66 6.09 3.95 -13.03
CA LYS A 66 5.41 4.62 -14.12
C LYS A 66 4.12 3.88 -14.45
N VAL A 67 3.07 4.63 -14.75
CA VAL A 67 1.83 4.09 -15.31
C VAL A 67 2.08 3.65 -16.75
N CYS A 68 1.73 2.40 -17.06
CA CYS A 68 1.64 1.89 -18.41
C CYS A 68 0.48 2.58 -19.14
N HIS A 69 0.72 3.00 -20.37
CA HIS A 69 -0.39 3.23 -21.27
C HIS A 69 -0.92 1.86 -21.69
N LEU A 70 -2.22 1.63 -21.50
CA LEU A 70 -2.88 0.42 -21.99
C LEU A 70 -3.10 0.52 -23.51
#